data_AF-A0AAD5GFP1-F1
#
_entry.id   AF-A0AAD5GFP1-F1
#
_cell.length_a   1.000
_cell.length_b   1.000
_cell.length_c   1.000
_cell.angle_alpha   90.00
_cell.angle_beta   90.00
_cell.angle_gamma   90.00
#
_symmetry.space_group_name_H-M   'P 1'
#
loop_
_entity.id
_entity.type
_entity.pdbx_description
1 polymer ?
#
loop_
_entity_poly.entity_id
_entity_poly.type
_entity_poly.pdbx_seq_one_letter_code
_entity_poly.pdbx_strand_id
1 'polypeptide(L)'
;MNSRIDDHTVKENVKENEVEDDEGLTLYSYHYNVTDARLRQHVEKGNEDGLYISCVASGSNLWALIMDARTGFGSQVYEVSPVFLHKEWIMEQWEKNFYISSIVGTTNGSSLVVMSKVREFKRG
;
A
#
# COMPACT_ATOMS: atom_id res chain seq x y z
N MET A 1 15.34 -15.88 26.23
CA MET A 1 14.23 -16.83 26.02
C MET A 1 13.31 -16.23 24.97
N ASN A 2 13.38 -16.71 23.74
CA ASN A 2 12.43 -16.33 22.68
C ASN A 2 11.13 -17.10 22.92
N SER A 3 10.08 -16.42 23.33
CA SER A 3 8.73 -16.98 23.28
C SER A 3 8.30 -17.06 21.82
N ARG A 4 8.33 -18.28 21.27
CA ARG A 4 7.64 -18.65 20.04
C ARG A 4 6.19 -18.22 20.18
N ILE A 5 5.75 -17.31 19.33
CA ILE A 5 4.33 -17.02 19.15
C ILE A 5 3.77 -18.20 18.36
N ASP A 6 2.77 -18.86 18.94
CA ASP A 6 2.19 -20.10 18.45
C ASP A 6 1.32 -19.82 17.21
N ASP A 7 1.57 -20.56 16.13
CA ASP A 7 1.02 -20.44 14.76
C ASP A 7 -0.53 -20.57 14.71
N HIS A 8 -1.13 -21.05 15.80
CA HIS A 8 -2.58 -21.22 15.93
C HIS A 8 -3.37 -19.98 16.40
N THR A 9 -2.70 -18.88 16.81
CA THR A 9 -3.40 -17.69 17.35
C THR A 9 -3.67 -16.60 16.29
N VAL A 10 -3.19 -16.78 15.05
CA VAL A 10 -3.38 -15.77 13.97
C VAL A 10 -4.55 -16.12 13.06
N LYS A 11 -5.60 -16.73 13.62
CA LYS A 11 -6.88 -16.90 12.95
C LYS A 11 -7.87 -15.91 13.57
N GLU A 12 -8.46 -15.09 12.70
CA GLU A 12 -9.53 -14.12 12.98
C GLU A 12 -9.13 -12.94 13.87
N ASN A 13 -8.73 -11.83 13.24
CA ASN A 13 -9.02 -10.47 13.71
C ASN A 13 -8.67 -9.47 12.60
N VAL A 14 -9.47 -9.46 11.53
CA VAL A 14 -9.61 -8.27 10.69
C VAL A 14 -10.49 -7.32 11.49
N LYS A 15 -9.88 -6.35 12.19
CA LYS A 15 -10.63 -5.20 12.69
C LYS A 15 -10.57 -4.13 11.61
N GLU A 16 -11.63 -4.05 10.82
CA GLU A 16 -12.01 -2.80 10.15
C GLU A 16 -12.31 -1.80 11.27
N ASN A 17 -11.31 -1.04 11.71
CA ASN A 17 -11.52 0.06 12.65
C ASN A 17 -11.63 1.34 11.83
N GLU A 18 -12.85 1.76 11.53
CA GLU A 18 -13.13 3.16 11.21
C GLU A 18 -12.86 3.95 12.51
N VAL A 19 -11.77 4.71 12.55
CA VAL A 19 -11.51 5.66 13.63
C VAL A 19 -11.73 7.05 13.05
N GLU A 20 -12.89 7.63 13.35
CA GLU A 20 -13.13 9.05 13.13
C GLU A 20 -12.40 9.84 14.23
N ASP A 21 -11.45 10.68 13.83
CA ASP A 21 -10.87 11.72 14.70
C ASP A 21 -11.47 13.09 14.37
N ASP A 22 -11.40 14.03 15.32
CA ASP A 22 -11.96 15.39 15.23
C ASP A 22 -11.36 16.25 14.09
N GLU A 23 -10.36 15.73 13.35
CA GLU A 23 -9.66 16.38 12.24
C GLU A 23 -10.05 15.81 10.86
N GLY A 24 -10.98 14.84 10.81
CA GLY A 24 -11.52 14.26 9.58
C GLY A 24 -10.74 13.05 9.07
N LEU A 25 -11.35 11.86 9.23
CA LEU A 25 -11.09 10.57 8.59
C LEU A 25 -9.62 10.24 8.23
N THR A 26 -8.93 9.52 9.12
CA THR A 26 -7.73 8.73 8.76
C THR A 26 -8.09 7.25 8.71
N LEU A 27 -8.34 6.70 7.51
CA LEU A 27 -8.74 5.29 7.37
C LEU A 27 -7.51 4.35 7.39
N TYR A 28 -7.19 3.74 8.53
CA TYR A 28 -6.11 2.74 8.62
C TYR A 28 -6.62 1.33 8.25
N SER A 29 -6.47 0.90 7.00
CA SER A 29 -6.81 -0.49 6.61
C SER A 29 -5.61 -1.43 6.68
N TYR A 30 -5.36 -2.02 7.85
CA TYR A 30 -4.28 -3.00 8.03
C TYR A 30 -4.72 -4.38 7.55
N HIS A 31 -4.20 -4.85 6.42
CA HIS A 31 -4.50 -6.19 5.91
C HIS A 31 -3.38 -7.17 6.23
N TYR A 32 -3.54 -7.98 7.28
CA TYR A 32 -2.62 -9.10 7.55
C TYR A 32 -3.13 -10.36 6.82
N ASN A 33 -2.23 -11.14 6.19
CA ASN A 33 -2.54 -12.29 5.31
C ASN A 33 -3.13 -11.96 3.93
N VAL A 34 -2.65 -10.89 3.30
CA VAL A 34 -2.87 -10.67 1.87
C VAL A 34 -1.95 -11.60 1.08
N THR A 35 -2.47 -12.71 0.57
CA THR A 35 -1.86 -13.35 -0.60
C THR A 35 -1.92 -12.35 -1.77
N ASP A 36 -0.99 -12.41 -2.72
CA ASP A 36 -0.91 -11.46 -3.86
C ASP A 36 -2.28 -11.21 -4.54
N ALA A 37 -3.18 -12.19 -4.51
CA ALA A 37 -4.55 -12.12 -5.03
C ALA A 37 -5.47 -11.09 -4.34
N ARG A 38 -5.29 -10.81 -3.04
CA ARG A 38 -6.16 -9.89 -2.28
C ARG A 38 -5.64 -8.45 -2.24
N LEU A 39 -4.37 -8.23 -2.54
CA LEU A 39 -3.75 -6.91 -2.51
C LEU A 39 -4.47 -5.97 -3.47
N ARG A 40 -4.68 -6.47 -4.69
CA ARG A 40 -5.36 -5.75 -5.76
C ARG A 40 -6.76 -5.32 -5.33
N GLN A 41 -7.53 -6.23 -4.74
CA GLN A 41 -8.90 -5.94 -4.28
C GLN A 41 -8.95 -4.83 -3.23
N HIS A 42 -8.02 -4.84 -2.27
CA HIS A 42 -7.97 -3.80 -1.23
C HIS A 42 -7.58 -2.44 -1.77
N VAL A 43 -6.61 -2.39 -2.70
CA VAL A 43 -6.23 -1.14 -3.36
C VAL A 43 -7.36 -0.63 -4.26
N GLU A 44 -8.04 -1.51 -5.00
CA GLU A 44 -9.18 -1.15 -5.84
C GLU A 44 -10.31 -0.55 -5.00
N LYS A 45 -10.71 -1.20 -3.90
CA LYS A 45 -11.72 -0.65 -2.97
C LYS A 45 -11.29 0.71 -2.40
N GLY A 46 -10.05 0.82 -1.92
CA GLY A 46 -9.53 2.09 -1.40
C GLY A 46 -9.52 3.20 -2.44
N ASN A 47 -9.18 2.89 -3.70
CA ASN A 47 -9.22 3.85 -4.80
C ASN A 47 -10.65 4.29 -5.14
N GLU A 48 -11.64 3.38 -5.09
CA GLU A 48 -13.07 3.71 -5.23
C GLU A 48 -13.54 4.69 -4.15
N ASP A 49 -13.00 4.54 -2.94
CA ASP A 49 -13.25 5.43 -1.79
C ASP A 49 -12.38 6.72 -1.82
N GLY A 50 -11.58 6.94 -2.88
CA GLY A 50 -10.73 8.13 -3.04
C GLY A 50 -9.47 8.14 -2.15
N LEU A 51 -9.08 7.00 -1.62
CA LEU A 51 -7.87 6.81 -0.82
C LEU A 51 -6.67 6.49 -1.71
N TYR A 52 -5.48 6.90 -1.28
CA TYR A 52 -4.21 6.56 -1.94
C TYR A 52 -3.27 5.88 -0.95
N ILE A 53 -2.46 4.93 -1.42
CA ILE A 53 -1.44 4.27 -0.59
C ILE A 53 -0.45 5.33 -0.10
N SER A 54 -0.33 5.45 1.23
CA SER A 54 0.58 6.37 1.90
C SER A 54 1.81 5.65 2.47
N CYS A 55 1.69 4.36 2.80
CA CYS A 55 2.78 3.56 3.34
C CYS A 55 2.60 2.08 3.00
N VAL A 56 3.72 1.38 2.81
CA VAL A 56 3.75 -0.08 2.67
C VAL A 56 4.82 -0.69 3.58
N ALA A 57 4.56 -1.88 4.08
CA ALA A 57 5.54 -2.72 4.78
C ALA A 57 5.34 -4.18 4.41
N SER A 58 6.36 -5.01 4.68
CA SER A 58 6.29 -6.45 4.44
C SER A 58 7.00 -7.21 5.56
N GLY A 59 6.60 -8.46 5.77
CA GLY A 59 7.27 -9.37 6.68
C GLY A 59 6.73 -10.78 6.50
N SER A 60 7.60 -11.79 6.49
CA SER A 60 7.20 -13.20 6.29
C SER A 60 6.31 -13.42 5.04
N ASN A 61 6.63 -12.73 3.92
CA ASN A 61 5.84 -12.69 2.68
C ASN A 61 4.39 -12.16 2.83
N LEU A 62 4.10 -11.42 3.90
CA LEU A 62 2.87 -10.68 4.08
C LEU A 62 3.09 -9.21 3.74
N TRP A 63 2.00 -8.54 3.35
CA TRP A 63 1.98 -7.12 3.05
C TRP A 63 1.17 -6.37 4.11
N ALA A 64 1.60 -5.18 4.49
CA ALA A 64 0.81 -4.22 5.24
C ALA A 64 0.70 -2.93 4.40
N LEU A 65 -0.52 -2.43 4.25
CA LEU A 65 -0.82 -1.24 3.44
C LEU A 65 -1.54 -0.23 4.33
N ILE A 66 -1.17 1.04 4.17
CA ILE A 66 -1.91 2.16 4.74
C ILE A 66 -2.34 3.03 3.57
N MET A 67 -3.62 3.40 3.54
CA MET A 67 -4.18 4.29 2.53
C MET A 67 -4.82 5.50 3.21
N ASP A 68 -4.78 6.66 2.56
CA ASP A 68 -5.25 7.92 3.11
C ASP A 68 -5.77 8.83 1.98
N ALA A 69 -6.85 9.56 2.24
CA ALA A 69 -7.39 10.58 1.35
C ALA A 69 -6.54 11.87 1.34
N ARG A 70 -5.75 12.11 2.40
CA ARG A 70 -5.02 13.37 2.65
C ARG A 70 -3.56 13.35 2.19
N THR A 71 -3.20 12.42 1.33
CA THR A 71 -1.84 12.29 0.77
C THR A 71 -1.41 13.45 -0.14
N GLY A 72 -2.36 14.25 -0.64
CA GLY A 72 -2.09 15.28 -1.66
C GLY A 72 -1.84 14.72 -3.07
N PHE A 73 -2.01 13.40 -3.25
CA PHE A 73 -1.90 12.77 -4.56
C PHE A 73 -3.15 13.00 -5.41
N GLY A 74 -2.96 13.10 -6.73
CA GLY A 74 -4.04 13.16 -7.72
C GLY A 74 -4.17 11.87 -8.53
N SER A 75 -3.11 11.07 -8.61
CA SER A 75 -3.12 9.76 -9.28
C SER A 75 -2.03 8.88 -8.68
N GLN A 76 -2.27 7.58 -8.66
CA GLN A 76 -1.31 6.59 -8.15
C GLN A 76 -1.36 5.32 -9.00
N VAL A 77 -0.19 4.71 -9.20
CA VAL A 77 -0.01 3.42 -9.85
C VAL A 77 0.90 2.57 -8.97
N TYR A 78 0.76 1.25 -9.06
CA TYR A 78 1.61 0.33 -8.32
C TYR A 78 1.88 -0.94 -9.12
N GLU A 79 2.98 -1.62 -8.80
CA GLU A 79 3.32 -2.91 -9.37
C GLU A 79 3.84 -3.84 -8.29
N VAL A 80 3.27 -5.05 -8.22
CA VAL A 80 3.89 -6.20 -7.54
C VAL A 80 4.71 -6.94 -8.57
N SER A 81 6.02 -6.97 -8.37
CA SER A 81 6.97 -7.62 -9.27
C SER A 81 7.64 -8.82 -8.58
N PRO A 82 7.85 -9.94 -9.30
CA PRO A 82 8.59 -11.09 -8.77
C PRO A 82 10.09 -10.82 -8.61
N VAL A 83 10.58 -9.67 -9.11
CA VAL A 83 11.96 -9.21 -8.94
C VAL A 83 11.99 -7.92 -8.13
N PHE A 84 13.12 -7.66 -7.49
CA PHE A 84 13.31 -6.44 -6.72
C PHE A 84 13.49 -5.26 -7.68
N LEU A 85 12.55 -4.31 -7.65
CA LEU A 85 12.54 -3.08 -8.47
C LEU A 85 12.58 -3.34 -9.97
N HIS A 86 11.41 -3.62 -10.56
CA HIS A 86 11.24 -3.74 -12.01
C HIS A 86 11.57 -2.41 -12.70
N LYS A 87 12.79 -2.32 -13.23
CA LYS A 87 13.37 -1.08 -13.73
C LYS A 87 12.58 -0.51 -14.91
N GLU A 88 12.21 -1.35 -15.86
CA GLU A 88 11.51 -0.97 -17.09
C GLU A 88 10.16 -0.33 -16.76
N TRP A 89 9.37 -0.95 -15.87
CA TRP A 89 8.10 -0.37 -15.41
C TRP A 89 8.27 0.97 -14.70
N ILE A 90 9.27 1.09 -13.82
CA ILE A 90 9.58 2.36 -13.11
C ILE A 90 9.92 3.46 -14.12
N MET A 91 10.75 3.16 -15.11
CA MET A 91 11.12 4.13 -16.15
C MET A 91 9.91 4.60 -16.95
N GLU A 92 9.03 3.69 -17.36
CA GLU A 92 7.77 4.04 -18.04
C GLU A 92 6.87 4.96 -17.20
N GLN A 93 6.84 4.76 -15.89
CA GLN A 93 6.04 5.61 -14.99
C GLN A 93 6.69 6.99 -14.79
N TRP A 94 8.02 7.06 -14.72
CA TRP A 94 8.75 8.34 -14.69
C TRP A 94 8.49 9.17 -15.96
N GLU A 95 8.48 8.57 -17.14
CA GLU A 95 8.12 9.26 -18.40
C GLU A 95 6.70 9.84 -18.36
N LYS A 96 5.82 9.21 -17.58
CA LYS A 96 4.46 9.68 -17.35
C LYS A 96 4.36 10.70 -16.23
N ASN A 97 5.45 11.16 -15.60
CA ASN A 97 5.50 12.05 -14.44
C ASN A 97 4.99 11.46 -13.11
N PHE A 98 4.96 10.14 -12.96
CA PHE A 98 4.80 9.53 -11.63
C PHE A 98 6.14 9.49 -10.91
N TYR A 99 6.13 9.61 -9.59
CA TYR A 99 7.34 9.51 -8.76
C TYR A 99 7.16 8.44 -7.71
N ILE A 100 8.25 7.75 -7.36
CA ILE A 100 8.23 6.73 -6.31
C ILE A 100 7.79 7.38 -4.99
N SER A 101 6.70 6.88 -4.44
CA SER A 101 6.11 7.33 -3.17
C SER A 101 6.24 6.27 -2.06
N SER A 102 6.34 4.99 -2.42
CA SER A 102 6.56 3.91 -1.46
C SER A 102 7.16 2.68 -2.14
N ILE A 103 8.01 1.94 -1.42
CA ILE A 103 8.63 0.70 -1.89
C ILE A 103 8.67 -0.28 -0.73
N VAL A 104 8.41 -1.56 -1.00
CA VAL A 104 8.80 -2.62 -0.09
C VAL A 104 9.24 -3.87 -0.84
N GLY A 105 10.34 -4.48 -0.38
CA GLY A 105 10.80 -5.79 -0.83
C GLY A 105 10.30 -6.89 0.10
N THR A 106 10.26 -8.13 -0.38
CA THR A 106 9.88 -9.31 0.41
C THR A 106 11.05 -10.30 0.45
N THR A 107 10.99 -11.25 1.37
CA THR A 107 12.07 -12.23 1.58
C THR A 107 12.28 -13.18 0.40
N ASN A 108 11.32 -13.29 -0.52
CA ASN A 108 11.45 -14.10 -1.73
C ASN A 108 12.06 -13.33 -2.92
N GLY A 109 12.46 -12.07 -2.72
CA GLY A 109 13.02 -11.20 -3.76
C GLY A 109 11.99 -10.39 -4.56
N SER A 110 10.69 -10.61 -4.34
CA SER A 110 9.61 -9.83 -4.95
C SER A 110 9.52 -8.45 -4.30
N SER A 111 8.90 -7.49 -4.98
CA SER A 111 8.71 -6.14 -4.47
C SER A 111 7.36 -5.55 -4.86
N LEU A 112 6.89 -4.59 -4.06
CA LEU A 112 5.82 -3.67 -4.41
C LEU A 112 6.42 -2.28 -4.55
N VAL A 113 6.20 -1.65 -5.71
CA VAL A 113 6.54 -0.25 -5.94
C VAL A 113 5.24 0.53 -6.14
N VAL A 114 5.10 1.62 -5.40
CA VAL A 114 3.99 2.55 -5.53
C VAL A 114 4.53 3.88 -6.04
N MET A 115 3.97 4.38 -7.13
CA MET A 115 4.34 5.67 -7.71
C MET A 115 3.13 6.59 -7.82
N SER A 116 3.31 7.84 -7.40
CA SER A 116 2.23 8.82 -7.27
C SER A 116 2.52 10.11 -8.03
N LYS A 117 1.46 10.79 -8.44
CA LYS A 117 1.46 12.17 -8.94
C LYS A 117 0.82 13.07 -7.91
N VAL A 118 1.45 14.20 -7.63
CA VAL A 118 0.84 15.25 -6.80
C VAL A 118 -0.36 15.84 -7.55
N ARG A 119 -1.42 16.19 -6.82
CA ARG A 119 -2.56 16.91 -7.40
C ARG A 119 -2.10 18.28 -7.89
N GLU A 120 -2.29 18.56 -9.18
CA GLU A 120 -2.03 19.89 -9.72
C GLU A 120 -3.08 20.87 -9.18
N PHE A 121 -2.66 21.75 -8.28
CA PHE A 121 -3.46 22.91 -7.91
C PHE A 121 -3.26 23.99 -8.96
N LYS A 122 -4.28 24.25 -9.79
CA LYS A 122 -4.30 25.46 -10.60
C LYS A 122 -4.41 26.65 -9.63
N ARG A 123 -3.33 27.40 -9.45
CA ARG A 123 -3.42 28.73 -8.85
C ARG A 123 -4.23 29.61 -9.81
N GLY A 124 -5.40 30.03 -9.36
CA GLY A 124 -6.22 31.04 -10.03
C GLY A 124 -5.62 32.43 -9.92
#